data_AF-C1IFG0-F1
#
_entry.id   AF-C1IFG0-F1
#
_cell.length_a   1.000
_cell.length_b   1.000
_cell.length_c   1.000
_cell.angle_alpha   90.00
_cell.angle_beta   90.00
_cell.angle_gamma   90.00
#
_symmetry.space_group_name_H-M   'P 1'
#
loop_
_entity.id
_entity.type
_entity.pdbx_description
1 polymer ?
#
loop_
_entity_poly.entity_id
_entity_poly.type
_entity_poly.pdbx_seq_one_letter_code
_entity_poly.pdbx_strand_id
1 'polypeptide(L)'
;VVYFHGGGFVGGGLSVVDEPARALANDVGAIVVAVSYRLAPEHKFPAATDDTFAALRWVAQHAGDFGGDPNRIAVMGDSAGGN
;
A
#
# COMPACT_ATOMS: atom_id res chain seq x y z
N VAL A 1 -8.56 -1.11 -0.34
CA VAL A 1 -7.55 -0.42 -1.17
C VAL A 1 -6.17 -0.70 -0.59
N VAL A 2 -5.25 -1.22 -1.38
CA VAL A 2 -3.84 -1.37 -0.96
C VAL A 2 -3.09 -0.13 -1.42
N TYR A 3 -2.48 0.61 -0.49
CA TYR A 3 -1.86 1.90 -0.74
C TYR A 3 -0.34 1.80 -0.59
N PHE A 4 0.38 2.03 -1.68
CA PHE A 4 1.83 2.16 -1.74
C PHE A 4 2.24 3.64 -1.72
N HIS A 5 2.95 4.06 -0.67
CA HIS A 5 3.38 5.46 -0.53
C HIS A 5 4.42 5.87 -1.58
N GLY A 6 4.49 7.16 -1.92
CA GLY A 6 5.58 7.74 -2.72
C GLY A 6 6.88 7.94 -1.94
N GLY A 7 7.82 8.69 -2.53
CA GLY A 7 9.13 8.98 -1.91
C GLY A 7 10.34 8.45 -2.67
N GLY A 8 10.21 8.24 -3.99
CA GLY A 8 11.34 7.89 -4.86
C GLY A 8 12.00 6.55 -4.52
N PHE A 9 11.28 5.63 -3.87
CA PHE A 9 11.78 4.36 -3.32
C PHE A 9 12.86 4.50 -2.23
N VAL A 10 13.21 5.72 -1.81
CA VAL A 10 14.32 6.00 -0.88
C VAL A 10 13.83 6.68 0.40
N GLY A 11 12.70 7.38 0.34
CA GLY A 11 12.07 8.01 1.49
C GLY A 11 10.58 7.72 1.55
N GLY A 12 9.91 8.34 2.52
CA GLY A 12 8.49 8.11 2.79
C GLY A 12 8.26 7.09 3.90
N GLY A 13 7.03 6.61 4.01
CA GLY A 13 6.60 5.66 5.02
C GLY A 13 5.16 5.91 5.43
N LEU A 14 4.69 5.15 6.43
CA LEU A 14 3.30 5.20 6.89
C LEU A 14 2.88 6.60 7.39
N SER A 15 3.79 7.36 7.99
CA SER A 15 3.51 8.71 8.47
C SER A 15 3.19 9.70 7.35
N VAL A 16 3.75 9.50 6.14
CA VAL A 16 3.51 10.38 4.99
C VAL A 16 2.11 10.15 4.40
N VAL A 17 1.57 8.94 4.54
CA VAL A 17 0.27 8.57 3.98
C VAL A 17 -0.83 8.41 5.03
N ASP A 18 -0.61 8.66 6.33
CA ASP A 18 -1.64 8.49 7.36
C ASP A 18 -2.89 9.36 7.08
N GLU A 19 -2.72 10.66 6.83
CA GLU A 19 -3.84 11.55 6.51
C GLU A 19 -4.49 11.20 5.16
N PRO A 20 -3.74 11.05 4.04
CA PRO A 20 -4.33 10.62 2.77
C PRO A 20 -5.05 9.26 2.82
N ALA A 21 -4.51 8.28 3.56
CA ALA A 21 -5.13 6.97 3.70
C ALA A 21 -6.44 7.04 4.48
N ARG A 22 -6.51 7.86 5.54
CA ARG A 22 -7.74 8.09 6.31
C ARG A 22 -8.78 8.84 5.48
N ALA A 23 -8.38 9.89 4.78
CA ALA A 23 -9.26 10.63 3.88
C ALA A 23 -9.86 9.69 2.82
N LEU A 24 -9.00 8.91 2.14
CA LEU A 24 -9.44 7.92 1.16
C LEU A 24 -10.41 6.90 1.77
N ALA A 25 -10.10 6.34 2.95
CA ALA A 25 -10.95 5.36 3.61
C ALA A 25 -12.36 5.92 3.87
N ASN A 26 -12.45 7.17 4.32
CA ASN A 26 -13.71 7.85 4.59
C ASN A 26 -14.48 8.16 3.31
N ASP A 27 -13.79 8.66 2.28
CA ASP A 27 -14.42 9.11 1.03
C ASP A 27 -15.01 7.94 0.23
N VAL A 28 -14.32 6.80 0.18
CA VAL A 28 -14.77 5.63 -0.62
C VAL A 28 -15.46 4.56 0.22
N GLY A 29 -15.48 4.70 1.55
CA GLY A 29 -16.05 3.71 2.46
C GLY A 29 -15.36 2.34 2.36
N ALA A 30 -14.03 2.32 2.30
CA ALA A 30 -13.25 1.10 2.13
C ALA A 30 -12.13 0.97 3.17
N ILE A 31 -11.75 -0.27 3.46
CA ILE A 31 -10.54 -0.58 4.23
C ILE A 31 -9.33 -0.15 3.40
N VAL A 32 -8.44 0.65 3.99
CA VAL A 32 -7.15 1.04 3.38
C VAL A 32 -6.02 0.33 4.10
N VAL A 33 -5.20 -0.40 3.34
CA VAL A 33 -4.01 -1.10 3.82
C VAL A 33 -2.79 -0.36 3.28
N ALA A 34 -2.17 0.49 4.10
CA ALA A 34 -0.93 1.18 3.76
C ALA A 34 0.27 0.23 3.96
N VAL A 35 1.12 0.09 2.94
CA VAL A 35 2.22 -0.87 2.94
C VAL A 35 3.55 -0.17 3.26
N SER A 36 4.22 -0.64 4.31
CA SER A 36 5.59 -0.24 4.63
C SER A 36 6.56 -1.17 3.91
N TYR A 37 6.94 -0.83 2.68
CA TYR A 37 7.87 -1.61 1.86
C TYR A 37 9.33 -1.20 2.12
N ARG A 38 10.27 -2.12 1.83
CA ARG A 38 11.70 -1.87 1.96
C ARG A 38 12.18 -0.75 1.01
N LEU A 39 13.06 0.12 1.53
CA LEU A 39 13.58 1.29 0.81
C LEU A 39 15.02 1.08 0.32
N ALA A 40 15.34 1.73 -0.80
CA ALA A 40 16.68 1.93 -1.27
C ALA A 40 17.39 3.03 -0.46
N PRO A 41 18.74 3.07 -0.41
CA PRO A 41 19.68 2.18 -1.11
C PRO A 41 19.92 0.81 -0.45
N GLU A 42 19.47 0.60 0.79
CA GLU A 42 19.67 -0.63 1.56
C GLU A 42 19.02 -1.83 0.88
N HIS A 43 17.86 -1.61 0.27
CA HIS A 43 17.11 -2.61 -0.48
C HIS A 43 16.80 -2.09 -1.89
N LYS A 44 17.70 -2.41 -2.81
CA LYS A 44 17.57 -2.04 -4.22
C LYS A 44 16.40 -2.78 -4.89
N PHE A 45 15.99 -2.29 -6.06
CA PHE A 45 15.08 -3.02 -6.94
C PHE A 45 15.53 -4.49 -7.09
N PRO A 46 14.61 -5.48 -6.94
CA PRO A 46 13.15 -5.35 -6.92
C PRO A 46 12.50 -5.29 -5.53
N ALA A 47 13.23 -5.02 -4.44
CA ALA A 47 12.72 -5.22 -3.08
C ALA A 47 11.37 -4.55 -2.77
N ALA A 48 11.20 -3.28 -3.15
CA ALA A 48 9.92 -2.58 -2.96
C ALA A 48 8.78 -3.25 -3.74
N THR A 49 9.01 -3.62 -5.01
CA THR A 49 8.02 -4.30 -5.86
C THR A 49 7.65 -5.69 -5.32
N ASP A 50 8.63 -6.43 -4.80
CA ASP A 50 8.39 -7.73 -4.18
C ASP A 50 7.52 -7.59 -2.92
N ASP A 51 7.80 -6.60 -2.07
CA ASP A 51 7.05 -6.36 -0.84
C ASP A 51 5.61 -5.90 -1.13
N THR A 52 5.42 -4.98 -2.08
CA THR A 52 4.09 -4.49 -2.44
C THR A 52 3.25 -5.58 -3.10
N PHE A 53 3.85 -6.43 -3.93
CA PHE A 53 3.16 -7.59 -4.50
C PHE A 53 2.83 -8.65 -3.44
N ALA A 54 3.75 -8.93 -2.51
CA ALA A 54 3.50 -9.82 -1.39
C ALA A 54 2.36 -9.29 -0.51
N ALA A 55 2.33 -7.99 -0.22
CA ALA A 55 1.26 -7.35 0.54
C ALA A 55 -0.09 -7.44 -0.19
N LEU A 56 -0.14 -7.19 -1.50
CA LEU A 56 -1.37 -7.34 -2.29
C LEU A 56 -1.91 -8.77 -2.23
N ARG A 57 -1.04 -9.76 -2.42
CA ARG A 57 -1.41 -11.18 -2.31
C ARG A 57 -1.92 -11.54 -0.92
N TRP A 58 -1.26 -11.03 0.12
CA TRP A 58 -1.68 -11.24 1.50
C TRP A 58 -3.07 -10.64 1.74
N VAL A 59 -3.33 -9.42 1.27
CA VAL A 59 -4.65 -8.78 1.36
C VAL A 59 -5.70 -9.58 0.60
N ALA A 60 -5.39 -10.07 -0.61
CA ALA A 60 -6.32 -10.91 -1.37
C ALA A 60 -6.72 -12.21 -0.64
N GLN A 61 -5.83 -12.75 0.19
CA GLN A 61 -6.09 -13.96 0.97
C GLN A 61 -6.80 -13.69 2.30
N HIS A 62 -6.58 -12.53 2.91
CA HIS A 62 -7.01 -12.24 4.29
C HIS A 62 -8.03 -11.09 4.41
N ALA A 63 -8.43 -10.44 3.31
CA ALA A 63 -9.36 -9.30 3.36
C ALA A 63 -10.65 -9.61 4.14
N GLY A 64 -11.18 -10.83 4.00
CA GLY A 64 -12.36 -11.29 4.73
C GLY A 64 -12.20 -11.26 6.26
N ASP A 65 -10.99 -11.51 6.76
CA ASP A 65 -10.69 -11.53 8.20
C ASP A 65 -10.81 -10.12 8.83
N PHE A 66 -10.71 -9.08 8.02
CA PHE A 66 -10.85 -7.68 8.42
C PHE A 66 -12.18 -7.06 8.01
N GLY A 67 -13.12 -7.86 7.50
CA GLY A 67 -14.43 -7.37 7.02
C GLY A 67 -14.40 -6.74 5.61
N GLY A 68 -13.33 -6.97 4.85
CA GLY A 68 -13.23 -6.58 3.44
C GLY A 68 -13.77 -7.66 2.49
N ASP A 69 -14.08 -7.25 1.25
CA ASP A 69 -14.46 -8.18 0.17
C ASP A 69 -13.22 -8.54 -0.67
N PRO A 70 -12.76 -9.81 -0.67
CA PRO A 70 -11.57 -10.23 -1.43
C PRO A 70 -11.74 -10.14 -2.95
N ASN A 71 -12.97 -9.99 -3.47
CA ASN A 71 -13.23 -9.78 -4.90
C ASN A 71 -13.25 -8.29 -5.28
N ARG A 72 -13.11 -7.37 -4.31
CA ARG A 72 -13.15 -5.92 -4.54
C ARG A 72 -11.89 -5.25 -3.99
N ILE A 73 -10.76 -5.53 -4.63
CA ILE A 73 -9.47 -4.96 -4.29
C ILE A 73 -9.04 -3.96 -5.36
N ALA A 74 -8.69 -2.76 -4.92
CA ALA A 74 -8.04 -1.73 -5.73
C ALA A 74 -6.65 -1.43 -5.18
N VAL A 75 -5.74 -1.04 -6.07
CA VAL A 75 -4.41 -0.53 -5.72
C VAL A 75 -4.38 0.99 -5.90
N MET A 76 -3.63 1.67 -5.04
CA MET A 76 -3.42 3.11 -5.07
C MET A 76 -1.94 3.39 -4.78
N GLY A 77 -1.40 4.43 -5.40
CA GLY A 77 -0.08 4.91 -5.08
C GLY A 77 0.17 6.32 -5.61
N ASP A 78 1.03 7.05 -4.92
CA ASP A 78 1.46 8.39 -5.31
C ASP A 78 2.93 8.39 -5.73
N SER A 79 3.29 9.15 -6.76
CA SER A 79 4.67 9.26 -7.26
C SER A 79 5.30 7.87 -7.51
N ALA A 80 6.40 7.54 -6.82
CA ALA A 80 7.06 6.23 -6.90
C ALA A 80 6.16 5.06 -6.48
N GLY A 81 5.20 5.26 -5.58
CA GLY A 81 4.23 4.22 -5.22
C GLY A 81 3.20 3.95 -6.31
N GLY A 82 3.02 4.87 -7.26
CA GLY A 82 2.17 4.70 -8.44
C GLY A 82 2.87 4.12 -9.67
N ASN A 83 4.19 3.89 -9.59
CA ASN A 83 4.98 3.26 -10.66
C ASN A 83 4.72 1.75 -10.74
#